data_AF-W2GSI0-F1
#
_entry.id   AF-W2GSI0-F1
#
_cell.length_a   1.000
_cell.length_b   1.000
_cell.length_c   1.000
_cell.angle_alpha   90.00
_cell.angle_beta   90.00
_cell.angle_gamma   90.00
#
_symmetry.space_group_name_H-M   'P 1'
#
loop_
_entity.id
_entity.type
_entity.pdbx_description
1 polymer ?
#
loop_
_entity_poly.entity_id
_entity_poly.type
_entity_poly.pdbx_seq_one_letter_code
_entity_poly.pdbx_strand_id
1 'polypeptide(L)'
;MGKTSATLAEQEFTKLQAQLHQSAQDTMAYLEALKHNLSEYDHKHHLHLSSSAASFFYDGLDHAKDAVKDLRHAADHIHKNAGENEVNSARRAMEQTFNALADLHKVANAYDAGHPTPYKHSDKKPTISEKLEWLVSTTRDAKFTGFAPLQRQIIEVQVATGLIEKPSITARAKEAVHHMADKIDGKFGKSKESIPKAKDEQHTVASTHSA
;
A
#
# COMPACT_ATOMS: atom_id res chain seq x y z
N MET A 1 -28.39 -3.13 -31.58
CA MET A 1 -27.15 -2.70 -30.88
C MET A 1 -26.72 -3.62 -29.72
N GLY A 2 -27.44 -4.70 -29.37
CA GLY A 2 -27.10 -5.53 -28.19
C GLY A 2 -25.99 -6.58 -28.33
N LYS A 3 -25.55 -6.91 -29.55
CA LYS A 3 -24.47 -7.90 -29.76
C LYS A 3 -23.08 -7.34 -29.48
N THR A 4 -22.85 -6.06 -29.79
CA THR A 4 -21.54 -5.40 -29.67
C THR A 4 -21.16 -5.06 -28.23
N SER A 5 -22.14 -4.76 -27.37
CA SER A 5 -21.91 -4.53 -25.94
C SER A 5 -21.62 -5.83 -25.18
N ALA A 6 -22.34 -6.91 -25.52
CA ALA A 6 -22.09 -8.24 -24.95
C ALA A 6 -20.67 -8.75 -25.26
N THR A 7 -20.22 -8.61 -26.51
CA THR A 7 -18.85 -9.01 -26.90
C THR A 7 -17.77 -8.13 -26.26
N LEU A 8 -18.06 -6.85 -26.01
CA LEU A 8 -17.13 -5.94 -25.32
C LEU A 8 -17.00 -6.32 -23.83
N ALA A 9 -18.12 -6.60 -23.16
CA ALA A 9 -18.10 -7.04 -21.76
C ALA A 9 -17.34 -8.37 -21.60
N GLU A 10 -17.59 -9.35 -22.48
CA GLU A 10 -16.84 -10.63 -22.49
C GLU A 10 -15.32 -10.42 -22.63
N GLN A 11 -14.90 -9.48 -23.48
CA GLN A 11 -13.48 -9.14 -23.64
C GLN A 11 -12.89 -8.51 -22.37
N GLU A 12 -13.59 -7.57 -21.74
CA GLU A 12 -13.12 -6.93 -20.51
C GLU A 12 -13.08 -7.91 -19.33
N PHE A 13 -14.02 -8.86 -19.25
CA PHE A 13 -13.98 -9.95 -18.25
C PHE A 13 -12.77 -10.88 -18.47
N THR A 14 -12.44 -11.19 -19.72
CA THR A 14 -11.24 -11.99 -20.05
C THR A 14 -9.96 -11.29 -19.57
N LYS A 15 -9.87 -9.98 -19.79
CA LYS A 15 -8.73 -9.19 -19.28
C LYS A 15 -8.72 -9.11 -17.76
N LEU A 16 -9.88 -8.96 -17.12
CA LEU A 16 -10.00 -8.97 -15.65
C LEU A 16 -9.50 -10.28 -15.07
N GLN A 17 -9.92 -11.41 -15.63
CA GLN A 17 -9.44 -12.73 -15.23
C GLN A 17 -7.91 -12.83 -15.33
N ALA A 18 -7.33 -12.40 -16.46
CA ALA A 18 -5.89 -12.39 -16.63
C ALA A 18 -5.16 -11.50 -15.61
N GLN A 19 -5.68 -10.30 -15.33
CA GLN A 19 -5.11 -9.37 -14.34
C GLN A 19 -5.20 -9.91 -12.91
N LEU A 20 -6.28 -10.60 -12.55
CA LEU A 20 -6.42 -11.25 -11.25
C LEU A 20 -5.41 -12.38 -11.08
N HIS A 21 -5.25 -13.25 -12.08
CA HIS A 21 -4.24 -14.31 -12.05
C HIS A 21 -2.83 -13.75 -11.92
N GLN A 22 -2.48 -12.75 -12.73
CA GLN A 22 -1.16 -12.12 -12.66
C GLN A 22 -0.92 -11.48 -11.28
N SER A 23 -1.89 -10.73 -10.77
CA SER A 23 -1.78 -10.09 -9.46
C SER A 23 -1.63 -11.12 -8.34
N ALA A 24 -2.36 -12.23 -8.41
CA ALA A 24 -2.23 -13.31 -7.44
C ALA A 24 -0.86 -14.01 -7.53
N GLN A 25 -0.35 -14.24 -8.74
CA GLN A 25 0.98 -14.83 -8.96
C GLN A 25 2.10 -13.93 -8.45
N ASP A 26 2.08 -12.64 -8.82
CA ASP A 26 3.08 -11.66 -8.38
C ASP A 26 3.06 -11.50 -6.86
N THR A 27 1.86 -11.41 -6.26
CA THR A 27 1.72 -11.29 -4.80
C THR A 27 2.21 -12.55 -4.10
N MET A 28 1.91 -13.75 -4.60
CA MET A 28 2.44 -14.99 -4.03
C MET A 28 3.97 -15.05 -4.11
N ALA A 29 4.55 -14.63 -5.25
CA ALA A 29 6.00 -14.55 -5.42
C ALA A 29 6.65 -13.56 -4.45
N TYR A 30 6.00 -12.44 -4.18
CA TYR A 30 6.40 -11.50 -3.14
C TYR A 30 6.38 -12.16 -1.75
N LEU A 31 5.29 -12.84 -1.36
CA LEU A 31 5.16 -13.46 -0.04
C LEU A 31 6.19 -14.57 0.19
N GLU A 32 6.49 -15.38 -0.82
CA GLU A 32 7.54 -16.40 -0.73
C GLU A 32 8.93 -15.78 -0.61
N ALA A 33 9.23 -14.74 -1.38
CA ALA A 33 10.49 -14.01 -1.27
C ALA A 33 10.63 -13.34 0.11
N LEU A 34 9.56 -12.75 0.64
CA LEU A 34 9.57 -12.11 1.95
C LEU A 34 9.84 -13.15 3.06
N LYS A 35 9.16 -14.30 3.03
CA LYS A 35 9.39 -15.39 3.98
C LYS A 35 10.86 -15.85 3.97
N HIS A 36 11.44 -15.98 2.77
CA HIS A 36 12.85 -16.34 2.62
C HIS A 36 13.78 -15.26 3.21
N ASN A 37 13.57 -14.00 2.84
CA ASN A 37 14.37 -12.87 3.32
C ASN A 37 14.28 -12.68 4.85
N LEU A 38 13.11 -12.91 5.47
CA LEU A 38 12.95 -12.91 6.93
C LEU A 38 13.75 -14.02 7.59
N SER A 39 13.79 -15.20 6.96
CA SER A 39 14.61 -16.31 7.44
C SER A 39 16.10 -15.96 7.35
N GLU A 40 16.57 -15.37 6.25
CA GLU A 40 17.96 -14.92 6.12
C GLU A 40 18.32 -13.84 7.16
N TYR A 41 17.40 -12.91 7.43
CA TYR A 41 17.54 -11.91 8.49
C TYR A 41 17.76 -12.58 9.86
N ASP A 42 16.92 -13.56 10.20
CA ASP A 42 17.04 -14.31 11.47
C ASP A 42 18.39 -15.03 11.59
N HIS A 43 18.86 -15.64 10.51
CA HIS A 43 20.18 -16.31 10.48
C HIS A 43 21.32 -15.31 10.69
N LYS A 44 21.27 -14.16 10.00
CA LYS A 44 22.29 -13.11 10.09
C LYS A 44 22.38 -12.50 11.50
N HIS A 45 21.26 -12.40 12.20
CA HIS A 45 21.18 -11.81 13.53
C HIS A 45 21.18 -12.83 14.67
N HIS A 46 21.36 -14.12 14.36
CA HIS A 46 21.37 -15.23 15.33
C HIS A 46 20.14 -15.25 16.24
N LEU A 47 18.97 -14.94 15.67
CA LEU A 47 17.71 -14.89 16.43
C LEU A 47 17.15 -16.29 16.66
N HIS A 48 16.71 -16.58 17.88
CA HIS A 48 16.06 -17.84 18.23
C HIS A 48 14.59 -17.86 17.76
N LEU A 49 14.03 -19.05 17.49
CA LEU A 49 12.71 -19.22 16.88
C LEU A 49 11.59 -18.40 17.55
N SER A 50 11.52 -18.31 18.87
CA SER A 50 10.42 -17.60 19.56
C SER A 50 10.50 -16.07 19.49
N SER A 51 11.66 -15.51 19.15
CA SER A 51 11.90 -14.06 19.05
C SER A 51 12.38 -13.66 17.64
N SER A 52 12.16 -14.53 16.66
CA SER A 52 12.64 -14.35 15.29
C SER A 52 11.64 -13.51 14.48
N ALA A 53 12.15 -12.78 13.50
CA ALA A 53 11.36 -12.02 12.55
C ALA A 53 10.40 -12.93 11.77
N ALA A 54 10.86 -14.11 11.33
CA ALA A 54 10.03 -15.06 10.61
C ALA A 54 8.84 -15.54 11.46
N SER A 55 9.04 -15.84 12.74
CA SER A 55 7.95 -16.22 13.64
C SER A 55 6.99 -15.06 13.92
N PHE A 56 7.50 -13.83 14.05
CA PHE A 56 6.67 -12.65 14.26
C PHE A 56 5.78 -12.32 13.06
N PHE A 57 6.20 -12.69 11.85
CA PHE A 57 5.45 -12.50 10.61
C PHE A 57 4.55 -13.67 10.24
N TYR A 58 4.64 -14.81 10.94
CA TYR A 58 4.02 -16.07 10.51
C TYR A 58 2.51 -15.94 10.23
N ASP A 59 1.74 -15.46 11.21
CA ASP A 59 0.29 -15.30 11.09
C ASP A 59 -0.08 -14.31 9.98
N GLY A 60 0.66 -13.19 9.88
CA GLY A 60 0.43 -12.19 8.84
C GLY A 60 0.70 -12.72 7.43
N LEU A 61 1.76 -13.52 7.26
CA LEU A 61 2.09 -14.16 5.99
C LEU A 61 1.06 -15.21 5.61
N ASP A 62 0.57 -16.00 6.56
CA ASP A 62 -0.46 -17.02 6.31
C ASP A 62 -1.77 -16.37 5.90
N HIS A 63 -2.21 -15.34 6.64
CA HIS A 63 -3.40 -14.56 6.29
C HIS A 63 -3.28 -13.91 4.90
N ALA A 64 -2.12 -13.32 4.56
CA ALA A 64 -1.90 -12.76 3.23
C ALA A 64 -1.93 -13.82 2.13
N LYS A 65 -1.39 -15.02 2.37
CA LYS A 65 -1.46 -16.13 1.42
C LYS A 65 -2.89 -16.59 1.18
N ASP A 66 -3.72 -16.62 2.21
CA ASP A 66 -5.14 -16.96 2.07
C ASP A 66 -5.89 -15.89 1.27
N ALA A 67 -5.66 -14.61 1.53
CA ALA A 67 -6.25 -13.54 0.72
C ALA A 67 -5.84 -13.63 -0.77
N VAL A 68 -4.60 -14.02 -1.06
CA VAL A 68 -4.15 -14.26 -2.45
C VAL A 68 -4.82 -15.48 -3.08
N LYS A 69 -5.11 -16.54 -2.30
CA LYS A 69 -5.88 -17.68 -2.80
C LYS A 69 -7.31 -17.24 -3.16
N ASP A 70 -7.93 -16.40 -2.34
CA ASP A 70 -9.25 -15.83 -2.64
C ASP A 70 -9.22 -14.94 -3.89
N LEU A 71 -8.15 -14.16 -4.09
CA LEU A 71 -7.94 -13.38 -5.32
C LEU A 71 -7.88 -14.29 -6.56
N ARG A 72 -7.19 -15.42 -6.46
CA ARG A 72 -7.12 -16.41 -7.54
C ARG A 72 -8.48 -17.10 -7.76
N HIS A 73 -9.18 -17.47 -6.69
CA HIS A 73 -10.52 -18.06 -6.80
C HIS A 73 -11.52 -17.10 -7.47
N ALA A 74 -11.42 -15.80 -7.17
CA ALA A 74 -12.23 -14.80 -7.87
C ALA A 74 -11.94 -14.76 -9.38
N ALA A 75 -10.69 -15.00 -9.79
CA ALA A 75 -10.32 -15.15 -11.20
C ALA A 75 -10.93 -16.41 -11.82
N ASP A 76 -10.80 -17.54 -11.14
CA ASP A 76 -11.32 -18.85 -11.59
C ASP A 76 -12.85 -18.85 -11.73
N HIS A 77 -13.54 -18.01 -10.97
CA HIS A 77 -15.00 -17.87 -11.01
C HIS A 77 -15.51 -16.94 -12.13
N ILE A 78 -14.63 -16.27 -12.89
CA ILE A 78 -15.05 -15.48 -14.05
C ILE A 78 -15.38 -16.42 -15.21
N HIS A 79 -16.66 -16.47 -15.58
CA HIS A 79 -17.17 -17.28 -16.69
C HIS A 79 -17.79 -16.43 -17.80
N LYS A 80 -18.19 -17.06 -18.90
CA LYS A 80 -18.74 -16.40 -20.11
C LYS A 80 -19.94 -15.45 -19.85
N ASN A 81 -20.67 -15.67 -18.76
CA ASN A 81 -21.83 -14.86 -18.39
C ASN A 81 -21.59 -14.09 -17.08
N ALA A 82 -20.32 -13.82 -16.75
CA ALA A 82 -19.95 -13.04 -15.59
C ALA A 82 -20.61 -11.66 -15.65
N GLY A 83 -20.96 -11.14 -14.48
CA GLY A 83 -21.64 -9.88 -14.32
C GLY A 83 -21.22 -9.18 -13.04
N GLU A 84 -22.16 -8.48 -12.42
CA GLU A 84 -21.91 -7.65 -11.25
C GLU A 84 -21.35 -8.45 -10.06
N ASN A 85 -21.80 -9.68 -9.86
CA ASN A 85 -21.35 -10.53 -8.75
C ASN A 85 -19.86 -10.86 -8.86
N GLU A 86 -19.39 -11.24 -10.04
CA GLU A 86 -17.99 -11.55 -10.31
C GLU A 86 -17.11 -10.31 -10.18
N VAL A 87 -17.58 -9.15 -10.65
CA VAL A 87 -16.89 -7.86 -10.45
C VAL A 87 -16.77 -7.51 -8.97
N ASN A 88 -17.85 -7.66 -8.20
CA ASN A 88 -17.86 -7.40 -6.77
C ASN A 88 -16.96 -8.38 -6.01
N SER A 89 -16.95 -9.65 -6.40
CA SER A 89 -16.05 -10.67 -5.85
C SER A 89 -14.58 -10.32 -6.11
N ALA A 90 -14.23 -9.98 -7.36
CA ALA A 90 -12.89 -9.56 -7.74
C ALA A 90 -12.41 -8.32 -6.97
N ARG A 91 -13.29 -7.30 -6.83
CA ARG A 91 -12.99 -6.10 -6.05
C ARG A 91 -12.74 -6.42 -4.58
N ARG A 92 -13.62 -7.21 -3.96
CA ARG A 92 -13.48 -7.61 -2.55
C ARG A 92 -12.18 -8.38 -2.33
N ALA A 93 -11.86 -9.34 -3.18
CA ALA A 93 -10.64 -10.13 -3.06
C ALA A 93 -9.37 -9.27 -3.24
N MET A 94 -9.39 -8.30 -4.16
CA MET A 94 -8.32 -7.31 -4.32
C MET A 94 -8.14 -6.46 -3.05
N GLU A 95 -9.24 -5.95 -2.47
CA GLU A 95 -9.22 -5.15 -1.24
C GLU A 95 -8.70 -5.96 -0.05
N GLN A 96 -9.16 -7.20 0.13
CA GLN A 96 -8.66 -8.10 1.18
C GLN A 96 -7.17 -8.36 1.03
N THR A 97 -6.71 -8.64 -0.20
CA THR A 97 -5.28 -8.83 -0.45
C THR A 97 -4.50 -7.57 -0.12
N PHE A 98 -4.92 -6.40 -0.61
CA PHE A 98 -4.28 -5.12 -0.31
C PHE A 98 -4.17 -4.85 1.20
N ASN A 99 -5.25 -5.08 1.95
CA ASN A 99 -5.27 -4.88 3.40
C ASN A 99 -4.30 -5.84 4.11
N ALA A 100 -4.28 -7.12 3.71
CA ALA A 100 -3.35 -8.09 4.27
C ALA A 100 -1.88 -7.71 4.00
N LEU A 101 -1.55 -7.19 2.80
CA LEU A 101 -0.20 -6.69 2.51
C LEU A 101 0.14 -5.42 3.33
N ALA A 102 -0.85 -4.55 3.57
CA ALA A 102 -0.66 -3.38 4.44
C ALA A 102 -0.45 -3.78 5.90
N ASP A 103 -1.09 -4.85 6.38
CA ASP A 103 -0.89 -5.38 7.71
C ASP A 103 0.51 -5.98 7.88
N LEU A 104 1.10 -6.60 6.86
CA LEU A 104 2.52 -7.00 6.88
C LEU A 104 3.46 -5.81 7.14
N HIS A 105 3.18 -4.63 6.56
CA HIS A 105 3.95 -3.42 6.89
C HIS A 105 3.74 -2.97 8.34
N LYS A 106 2.54 -3.11 8.89
CA LYS A 106 2.29 -2.79 10.30
C LYS A 106 3.05 -3.75 11.23
N VAL A 107 3.07 -5.04 10.90
CA VAL A 107 3.85 -6.07 11.61
C VAL A 107 5.33 -5.71 11.57
N ALA A 108 5.86 -5.30 10.43
CA ALA A 108 7.24 -4.83 10.29
C ALA A 108 7.57 -3.67 11.23
N ASN A 109 6.72 -2.64 11.22
CA ASN A 109 6.88 -1.47 12.07
C ASN A 109 6.79 -1.82 13.56
N ALA A 110 5.87 -2.71 13.94
CA ALA A 110 5.73 -3.16 15.32
C ALA A 110 6.97 -3.93 15.78
N TYR A 111 7.53 -4.78 14.91
CA TYR A 111 8.77 -5.48 15.20
C TYR A 111 9.93 -4.50 15.38
N ASP A 112 10.11 -3.57 14.44
CA ASP A 112 11.20 -2.57 14.48
C ASP A 112 11.10 -1.66 15.71
N ALA A 113 9.88 -1.36 16.18
CA ALA A 113 9.65 -0.57 17.39
C ALA A 113 9.94 -1.35 18.68
N GLY A 114 9.59 -2.65 18.72
CA GLY A 114 9.84 -3.53 19.86
C GLY A 114 11.27 -4.08 19.94
N HIS A 115 11.99 -4.06 18.83
CA HIS A 115 13.37 -4.54 18.70
C HIS A 115 14.30 -3.43 18.18
N PRO A 116 14.47 -2.31 18.92
CA PRO A 116 15.55 -1.38 18.63
C PRO A 116 16.86 -2.18 18.67
N THR A 117 17.54 -2.21 17.53
CA THR A 117 18.53 -3.22 17.10
C THR A 117 19.54 -3.73 18.14
N PRO A 118 20.12 -4.93 17.93
CA PRO A 118 20.87 -5.67 18.96
C PRO A 118 22.21 -5.05 19.42
N TYR A 119 22.61 -3.87 18.95
CA TYR A 119 23.87 -3.26 19.31
C TYR A 119 23.81 -2.58 20.70
N LYS A 120 23.75 -3.38 21.76
CA LYS A 120 23.91 -2.90 23.16
C LYS A 120 25.33 -2.37 23.47
N HIS A 121 26.27 -2.40 22.53
CA HIS A 121 27.67 -2.00 22.74
C HIS A 121 28.24 -1.04 21.68
N SER A 122 27.43 -0.44 20.81
CA SER A 122 27.93 0.60 19.91
C SER A 122 26.91 1.71 19.75
N ASP A 123 27.35 2.96 19.90
CA ASP A 123 26.55 4.19 19.69
C ASP A 123 26.04 4.37 18.24
N LYS A 124 26.14 3.34 17.40
CA LYS A 124 25.69 3.34 16.02
C LYS A 124 24.20 3.05 15.97
N LYS A 125 23.43 4.07 15.60
CA LYS A 125 22.03 3.89 15.18
C LYS A 125 21.97 2.88 14.02
N PRO A 126 21.00 1.97 14.03
CA PRO A 126 20.79 1.05 12.93
C PRO A 126 20.55 1.80 11.63
N THR A 127 21.14 1.29 10.56
CA THR A 127 20.91 1.81 9.22
C THR A 127 19.49 1.44 8.76
N ILE A 128 18.89 2.26 7.91
CA ILE A 128 17.51 2.05 7.42
C ILE A 128 17.37 0.67 6.75
N SER A 129 18.44 0.16 6.13
CA SER A 129 18.48 -1.17 5.49
C SER A 129 18.41 -2.36 6.45
N GLU A 130 18.59 -2.14 7.77
CA GLU A 130 18.53 -3.20 8.80
C GLU A 130 17.15 -3.34 9.44
N LYS A 131 16.20 -2.48 9.06
CA LYS A 131 14.82 -2.51 9.51
C LYS A 131 13.99 -3.49 8.70
N LEU A 132 13.07 -4.20 9.35
CA LEU A 132 12.14 -5.09 8.65
C LEU A 132 11.18 -4.32 7.77
N GLU A 133 10.80 -3.09 8.13
CA GLU A 133 9.97 -2.24 7.26
C GLU A 133 10.62 -2.00 5.89
N TRP A 134 11.94 -1.80 5.86
CA TRP A 134 12.70 -1.66 4.63
C TRP A 134 12.76 -2.97 3.85
N LEU A 135 12.97 -4.10 4.55
CA LEU A 135 12.99 -5.43 3.95
C LEU A 135 11.66 -5.78 3.26
N VAL A 136 10.54 -5.52 3.95
CA VAL A 136 9.17 -5.71 3.43
C VAL A 136 8.96 -4.85 2.19
N SER A 137 9.30 -3.55 2.28
CA SER A 137 9.13 -2.60 1.17
C SER A 137 9.93 -3.01 -0.07
N THR A 138 11.22 -3.29 0.09
CA THR A 138 12.11 -3.61 -1.03
C THR A 138 11.81 -4.97 -1.65
N THR A 139 11.42 -5.95 -0.84
CA THR A 139 10.98 -7.26 -1.36
C THR A 139 9.70 -7.11 -2.18
N ARG A 140 8.76 -6.28 -1.72
CA ARG A 140 7.54 -5.98 -2.47
C ARG A 140 7.86 -5.31 -3.79
N ASP A 141 8.62 -4.22 -3.77
CA ASP A 141 8.89 -3.43 -4.97
C ASP A 141 9.70 -4.23 -6.02
N ALA A 142 10.47 -5.25 -5.60
CA ALA A 142 11.18 -6.16 -6.49
C ALA A 142 10.33 -7.29 -7.11
N LYS A 143 9.20 -7.65 -6.49
CA LYS A 143 8.41 -8.85 -6.85
C LYS A 143 6.98 -8.55 -7.26
N PHE A 144 6.44 -7.40 -6.86
CA PHE A 144 5.05 -7.02 -7.02
C PHE A 144 4.92 -5.61 -7.58
N THR A 145 4.18 -5.48 -8.68
CA THR A 145 4.03 -4.22 -9.43
C THR A 145 2.86 -3.36 -8.93
N GLY A 146 2.08 -3.84 -7.95
CA GLY A 146 0.94 -3.14 -7.38
C GLY A 146 -0.40 -3.49 -8.02
N PHE A 147 -1.50 -3.07 -7.38
CA PHE A 147 -2.87 -3.35 -7.84
C PHE A 147 -3.43 -2.34 -8.86
N ALA A 148 -2.65 -1.32 -9.24
CA ALA A 148 -3.16 -0.28 -10.15
C ALA A 148 -3.66 -0.82 -11.51
N PRO A 149 -2.97 -1.79 -12.18
CA PRO A 149 -3.50 -2.39 -13.40
C PRO A 149 -4.83 -3.13 -13.16
N LEU A 150 -4.94 -3.90 -12.07
CA LEU A 150 -6.15 -4.63 -11.72
C LEU A 150 -7.32 -3.69 -11.40
N GLN A 151 -7.08 -2.64 -10.62
CA GLN A 151 -8.09 -1.63 -10.29
C GLN A 151 -8.64 -0.95 -11.55
N ARG A 152 -7.76 -0.60 -12.51
CA ARG A 152 -8.19 -0.04 -13.81
C ARG A 152 -9.05 -1.03 -14.59
N GLN A 153 -8.67 -2.30 -14.60
CA GLN A 153 -9.41 -3.33 -15.32
C GLN A 153 -10.80 -3.57 -14.72
N ILE A 154 -10.94 -3.51 -13.39
CA ILE A 154 -12.25 -3.56 -12.70
C ILE A 154 -13.14 -2.40 -13.18
N ILE A 155 -12.60 -1.19 -13.29
CA ILE A 155 -13.33 0.00 -13.77
C ILE A 155 -13.77 -0.20 -15.24
N GLU A 156 -12.89 -0.69 -16.11
CA GLU A 156 -13.25 -0.93 -17.52
C GLU A 156 -14.37 -1.97 -17.66
N VAL A 157 -14.38 -3.04 -16.84
CA VAL A 157 -15.50 -3.99 -16.81
C VAL A 157 -16.79 -3.33 -16.34
N GLN A 158 -16.74 -2.50 -15.28
CA GLN A 158 -17.92 -1.79 -14.78
C GLN A 158 -18.50 -0.83 -15.84
N VAL A 159 -17.63 -0.16 -16.62
CA VAL A 159 -18.07 0.68 -17.75
C VAL A 159 -18.67 -0.16 -18.87
N ALA A 160 -18.03 -1.27 -19.24
CA ALA A 160 -18.51 -2.14 -20.33
C ALA A 160 -19.84 -2.82 -20.02
N THR A 161 -20.09 -3.12 -18.75
CA THR A 161 -21.35 -3.72 -18.26
C THR A 161 -22.45 -2.69 -17.96
N GLY A 162 -22.13 -1.39 -18.03
CA GLY A 162 -23.06 -0.31 -17.72
C GLY A 162 -23.37 -0.14 -16.23
N LEU A 163 -22.59 -0.77 -15.35
CA LEU A 163 -22.69 -0.61 -13.88
C LEU A 163 -22.24 0.78 -13.43
N ILE A 164 -21.30 1.38 -14.17
CA ILE A 164 -20.92 2.78 -13.99
C ILE A 164 -20.94 3.50 -15.33
N GLU A 165 -21.35 4.76 -15.32
CA GLU A 165 -21.19 5.60 -16.50
C GLU A 165 -19.70 5.87 -16.76
N LYS A 166 -19.31 5.87 -18.03
CA LYS A 166 -17.94 6.19 -18.43
C LYS A 166 -17.58 7.56 -17.85
N PRO A 167 -16.56 7.69 -16.99
CA PRO A 167 -16.26 8.96 -16.38
C PRO A 167 -15.89 9.95 -17.48
N SER A 168 -16.61 11.07 -17.51
CA SER A 168 -16.29 12.23 -18.35
C SER A 168 -14.82 12.60 -18.13
N ILE A 169 -14.14 13.11 -19.17
CA ILE A 169 -12.77 13.64 -19.08
C ILE A 169 -12.65 14.62 -17.89
N THR A 170 -13.72 15.35 -17.59
CA THR A 170 -13.83 16.27 -16.45
C THR A 170 -13.81 15.56 -15.09
N ALA A 171 -14.40 14.37 -14.97
CA ALA A 171 -14.39 13.59 -13.73
C ALA A 171 -13.00 12.99 -13.46
N ARG A 172 -12.35 12.44 -14.49
CA ARG A 172 -10.96 11.95 -14.42
C ARG A 172 -9.97 13.07 -14.10
N ALA A 173 -10.18 14.27 -14.66
CA ALA A 173 -9.36 15.44 -14.34
C ALA A 173 -9.55 15.90 -12.88
N LYS A 174 -10.77 15.87 -12.35
CA LYS A 174 -11.04 16.22 -10.94
C LYS A 174 -10.40 15.24 -9.97
N GLU A 175 -10.51 13.94 -10.20
CA GLU A 175 -9.91 12.91 -9.33
C GLU A 175 -8.38 12.98 -9.33
N ALA A 176 -7.77 13.19 -10.50
CA ALA A 176 -6.31 13.39 -10.61
C ALA A 176 -5.83 14.68 -9.93
N VAL A 177 -6.59 15.77 -10.02
CA VAL A 177 -6.25 17.05 -9.35
C VAL A 177 -6.41 16.93 -7.83
N HIS A 178 -7.43 16.22 -7.32
CA HIS A 178 -7.58 15.96 -5.89
C HIS A 178 -6.45 15.08 -5.34
N HIS A 179 -6.07 14.01 -6.03
CA HIS A 179 -4.93 13.17 -5.64
C HIS A 179 -3.57 13.90 -5.68
N MET A 180 -3.41 14.93 -6.53
CA MET A 180 -2.22 15.78 -6.53
C MET A 180 -2.27 16.85 -5.44
N ALA A 181 -3.44 17.42 -5.13
CA ALA A 181 -3.61 18.38 -4.05
C ALA A 181 -3.29 17.74 -2.68
N ASP A 182 -3.80 16.53 -2.41
CA ASP A 182 -3.52 15.81 -1.16
C ASP A 182 -2.03 15.43 -1.03
N LYS A 183 -1.33 15.22 -2.15
CA LYS A 183 0.12 14.98 -2.17
C LYS A 183 0.96 16.25 -1.96
N ILE A 184 0.42 17.44 -2.25
CA ILE A 184 1.11 18.73 -2.10
C ILE A 184 0.98 19.24 -0.65
N ASP A 185 -0.17 19.06 0.00
CA ASP A 185 -0.34 19.44 1.41
C ASP A 185 0.47 18.55 2.38
N GLY A 186 0.77 17.31 1.99
CA GLY A 186 1.58 16.38 2.79
C GLY A 186 3.10 16.67 2.86
N LYS A 187 3.63 17.68 2.13
CA LYS A 187 5.08 17.90 2.02
C LYS A 187 5.62 19.26 2.45
N PHE A 188 4.81 20.18 2.96
CA PHE A 188 5.29 21.45 3.52
C PHE A 188 4.77 21.70 4.95
N GLY A 189 5.24 20.86 5.88
CA GLY A 189 4.94 21.00 7.30
C GLY A 189 6.18 20.96 8.17
N LYS A 190 6.72 22.16 8.47
CA LYS A 190 7.64 22.52 9.57
C LYS A 190 9.16 22.43 9.34
N SER A 191 9.71 23.52 8.81
CA SER A 191 10.91 24.15 9.38
C SER A 191 10.54 25.59 9.78
N LYS A 192 10.19 25.81 11.07
CA LYS A 192 10.21 27.16 11.64
C LYS A 192 11.64 27.41 12.12
N GLU A 193 12.47 27.91 11.21
CA GLU A 193 13.77 28.48 11.54
C GLU A 193 13.55 29.95 11.91
N SER A 194 13.75 30.24 13.19
CA SER A 194 13.70 31.55 13.81
C SER A 194 14.96 32.36 13.48
N ILE A 195 14.80 33.54 12.88
CA ILE A 195 15.86 34.57 12.77
C ILE A 195 15.28 35.94 13.15
N PRO A 196 15.99 36.75 13.98
CA PRO A 196 15.45 37.92 14.67
C PRO A 196 15.50 39.18 13.79
N LYS A 197 14.64 40.15 14.09
CA LYS A 197 14.79 41.52 13.57
C LYS A 197 14.96 42.53 14.71
N ALA A 198 16.03 43.29 14.57
CA ALA A 198 16.50 44.31 15.48
C ALA A 198 15.66 45.59 15.42
N LYS A 199 15.65 46.25 16.59
CA LYS A 199 15.53 47.67 16.93
C LYS A 199 15.20 48.67 15.81
N ASP A 200 14.21 49.52 16.09
CA ASP A 200 14.40 50.97 16.02
C ASP A 200 13.77 51.65 17.24
N GLU A 201 14.53 52.61 17.77
CA GLU A 201 14.23 53.58 18.83
C GLU A 201 13.19 54.61 18.28
N GLN A 202 12.48 55.50 18.98
CA GLN A 202 12.44 56.06 20.32
C GLN A 202 11.17 56.94 20.31
N HIS A 203 10.35 56.95 21.37
CA HIS A 203 9.95 58.23 21.98
C HIS A 203 9.25 58.03 23.32
N THR A 204 9.89 58.63 24.31
CA THR A 204 9.46 58.96 25.66
C THR A 204 8.16 59.75 25.69
N VAL A 205 7.27 59.43 26.64
CA VAL A 205 6.78 60.43 27.61
C VAL A 205 6.46 59.73 28.94
N ALA A 206 6.92 60.35 30.03
CA ALA A 206 6.76 59.92 31.42
C ALA A 206 5.42 60.35 32.05
N SER A 207 5.24 59.91 33.30
CA SER A 207 4.29 60.34 34.37
C SER A 207 3.04 59.47 34.54
N THR A 208 2.58 59.08 35.73
CA THR A 208 3.05 59.18 37.14
C THR A 208 2.07 58.33 37.99
N HIS A 209 2.56 57.75 39.10
CA HIS A 209 1.88 57.44 40.37
C HIS A 209 0.38 57.02 40.43
N SER A 210 0.07 55.91 41.11
CA SER A 210 -0.23 55.92 42.57
C SER A 210 -0.71 54.55 43.09
N ALA A 211 -0.21 54.23 44.29
CA ALA A 211 -0.74 53.36 45.36
C ALA A 211 -1.05 51.88 45.05
#